data_AF-A0A0B1TFJ8-F1
#
_entry.id   AF-A0A0B1TFJ8-F1
#
_cell.length_a   1.000
_cell.length_b   1.000
_cell.length_c   1.000
_cell.angle_alpha   90.00
_cell.angle_beta   90.00
_cell.angle_gamma   90.00
#
_symmetry.space_group_name_H-M   'P 1'
#
loop_
_entity.id
_entity.type
_entity.pdbx_description
1 polymer ?
#
loop_
_entity_poly.entity_id
_entity_poly.type
_entity_poly.pdbx_seq_one_letter_code
_entity_poly.pdbx_strand_id
1 'polypeptide(L)'
;MKTAVPGPKSLAIKKKMDPLHQTTSVRMFVDFEKSFGNYVVDADGNTMLDVYTQISSLPLGYNHPDLVKVASHPNFITSLVSRPALGSFPRNDFPDGIEASLTSIAPKGLKAVQTMLCGTSANENAIKTAFIWYMTNRRGGNPPDQKALESCMVQKEPGTPHLSVLGFQGAFHGRSLCMLSVTRSKAIHKVDIPAFDWPIAKYPRYKYPLKDNKAYNDAQDKECLQDVREKIAEWKKKNHDVAAVIVEPIQAEGGDNYGSPEFFKGLQQITKENGICFIVDEVQTGGGGTGDIWAHSHWNLPSPPDIVTFSKKLITGGYFYGEHMRVKEAYRIYNTWMGDPAKLFLLQKVIEVIKRDNLLEKTKDVGKFFQKELAQLQSNHSSKLSQARGLGTFAAIDLPTPELRDKLVTNAINLGLHCGGCGDHSVQTGGGGTGDIWAHSHWNLPSPPDIVTFSKKLITGGYFYGEHMRVKEAYRIYNTWMGDPAKLFLLQKVIEVIKRDNLLEKTKDVGKFFQKELAQLQSNHSSKLSQARGLGTFAAIDLPTPELRDKLVTNAINLGLHCGGCGDHSVRFRPALIYGKKHAEITFDLLEKAIKQL
;
A
#
# COMPACT_ATOMS: atom_id res chain seq x y z
N MET A 1 3.56 14.16 -31.59
CA MET A 1 4.08 15.16 -30.64
C MET A 1 3.79 16.57 -31.16
N LYS A 2 3.72 17.56 -30.27
CA LYS A 2 3.43 18.98 -30.55
C LYS A 2 4.47 19.93 -29.92
N THR A 3 5.03 19.56 -28.77
CA THR A 3 6.12 20.28 -28.08
C THR A 3 7.17 19.29 -27.61
N ALA A 4 8.31 19.81 -27.11
CA ALA A 4 9.16 19.03 -26.20
C ALA A 4 8.42 18.72 -24.88
N VAL A 5 8.89 17.72 -24.14
CA VAL A 5 8.33 17.32 -22.84
C VAL A 5 9.37 17.52 -21.73
N PRO A 6 9.03 18.23 -20.63
CA PRO A 6 7.80 18.96 -20.38
C PRO A 6 7.65 20.18 -21.28
N GLY A 7 6.44 20.42 -21.79
CA GLY A 7 6.12 21.61 -22.58
C GLY A 7 5.88 22.86 -21.71
N PRO A 8 5.66 24.03 -22.33
CA PRO A 8 5.53 25.31 -21.63
C PRO A 8 4.36 25.34 -20.62
N LYS A 9 3.23 24.67 -20.89
CA LYS A 9 2.12 24.56 -19.93
C LYS A 9 2.49 23.65 -18.76
N SER A 10 3.09 22.49 -19.02
CA SER A 10 3.59 21.60 -17.98
C SER A 10 4.60 22.30 -17.06
N LEU A 11 5.50 23.12 -17.61
CA LEU A 11 6.45 23.94 -16.84
C LEU A 11 5.74 25.02 -16.01
N ALA A 12 4.73 25.70 -16.56
CA ALA A 12 3.94 26.69 -15.82
C ALA A 12 3.16 26.05 -14.66
N ILE A 13 2.55 24.88 -14.87
CA ILE A 13 1.87 24.12 -13.81
C ILE A 13 2.88 23.64 -12.77
N LYS A 14 4.08 23.17 -13.17
CA LYS A 14 5.16 22.81 -12.24
C LYS A 14 5.50 24.00 -11.35
N LYS A 15 5.75 25.18 -11.92
CA LYS A 15 6.07 26.41 -11.16
C LYS A 15 4.96 26.79 -10.16
N LYS A 16 3.69 26.58 -10.51
CA LYS A 16 2.54 26.81 -9.61
C LYS A 16 2.46 25.78 -8.47
N MET A 17 2.76 24.51 -8.76
CA MET A 17 2.69 23.41 -7.79
C MET A 17 3.92 23.36 -6.87
N ASP A 18 5.08 23.81 -7.35
CA ASP A 18 6.37 23.70 -6.65
C ASP A 18 6.41 24.23 -5.20
N PRO A 19 5.89 25.43 -4.87
CA PRO A 19 5.84 25.90 -3.48
C PRO A 19 4.79 25.18 -2.62
N LEU A 20 3.88 24.40 -3.22
CA LEU A 20 2.76 23.74 -2.53
C LEU A 20 2.99 22.23 -2.35
N HIS A 21 3.81 21.60 -3.20
CA HIS A 21 4.08 20.17 -3.15
C HIS A 21 5.44 19.86 -3.78
N GLN A 22 6.11 18.80 -3.34
CA GLN A 22 7.40 18.41 -3.91
C GLN A 22 7.24 17.96 -5.37
N THR A 23 7.77 18.75 -6.32
CA THR A 23 7.72 18.43 -7.76
C THR A 23 9.03 17.87 -8.33
N THR A 24 10.00 17.49 -7.50
CA THR A 24 11.35 17.08 -7.96
C THR A 24 11.35 15.80 -8.80
N SER A 25 10.37 14.90 -8.60
CA SER A 25 10.15 13.71 -9.43
C SER A 25 9.10 13.89 -10.54
N VAL A 26 8.49 15.06 -10.70
CA VAL A 26 7.44 15.31 -11.70
C VAL A 26 8.06 15.59 -13.07
N ARG A 27 7.84 14.68 -14.02
CA ARG A 27 8.35 14.76 -15.39
C ARG A 27 7.47 15.61 -16.33
N MET A 28 6.15 15.50 -16.19
CA MET A 28 5.14 16.22 -16.98
C MET A 28 3.81 16.28 -16.22
N PHE A 29 2.86 17.11 -16.68
CA PHE A 29 1.49 17.13 -16.17
C PHE A 29 0.55 16.49 -17.19
N VAL A 30 -0.33 15.59 -16.74
CA VAL A 30 -1.18 14.75 -17.59
C VAL A 30 -2.60 15.31 -17.67
N ASP A 31 -3.15 15.36 -18.89
CA ASP A 31 -4.55 15.59 -19.21
C ASP A 31 -5.23 14.20 -19.25
N PHE A 32 -5.71 13.76 -18.09
CA PHE A 32 -6.28 12.42 -17.95
C PHE A 32 -7.60 12.30 -18.71
N GLU A 33 -8.37 13.37 -18.83
CA GLU A 33 -9.62 13.45 -19.58
C GLU A 33 -9.42 13.19 -21.09
N LYS A 34 -8.28 13.60 -21.67
CA LYS A 34 -7.92 13.29 -23.07
C LYS A 34 -7.10 12.02 -23.25
N SER A 35 -6.65 11.37 -22.18
CA SER A 35 -5.89 10.11 -22.27
C SER A 35 -6.83 8.94 -22.59
N PHE A 36 -6.41 7.96 -23.39
CA PHE A 36 -7.27 6.85 -23.81
C PHE A 36 -6.48 5.57 -24.14
N GLY A 37 -6.97 4.41 -23.68
CA GLY A 37 -6.32 3.12 -23.94
C GLY A 37 -4.85 3.11 -23.51
N ASN A 38 -3.95 2.86 -24.46
CA ASN A 38 -2.49 2.88 -24.22
C ASN A 38 -1.84 4.26 -24.46
N TYR A 39 -2.62 5.33 -24.63
CA TYR A 39 -2.10 6.67 -24.93
C TYR A 39 -2.33 7.65 -23.77
N VAL A 40 -1.23 8.24 -23.29
CA VAL A 40 -1.25 9.32 -22.31
C VAL A 40 -1.15 10.67 -23.03
N VAL A 41 -1.96 11.63 -22.61
CA VAL A 41 -1.96 13.00 -23.15
C VAL A 41 -1.45 13.96 -22.07
N ASP A 42 -0.50 14.83 -22.40
CA ASP A 42 0.00 15.85 -21.46
C ASP A 42 -0.78 17.18 -21.55
N ALA A 43 -0.54 18.08 -20.59
CA ALA A 43 -1.18 19.40 -20.53
C ALA A 43 -0.87 20.30 -21.74
N ASP A 44 0.21 19.99 -22.48
CA ASP A 44 0.63 20.66 -23.71
C ASP A 44 -0.07 20.07 -24.96
N GLY A 45 -0.77 18.94 -24.80
CA GLY A 45 -1.53 18.26 -25.83
C GLY A 45 -0.68 17.31 -26.68
N ASN A 46 0.49 16.90 -26.19
CA ASN A 46 1.25 15.78 -26.73
C ASN A 46 0.52 14.47 -26.43
N THR A 47 0.48 13.57 -27.40
CA THR A 47 -0.06 12.21 -27.23
C THR A 47 1.08 11.22 -27.37
N MET A 48 1.31 10.42 -26.33
CA MET A 48 2.41 9.46 -26.24
C MET A 48 1.86 8.05 -26.02
N LEU A 49 2.45 7.05 -26.68
CA LEU A 49 2.25 5.65 -26.33
C LEU A 49 2.87 5.38 -24.95
N ASP A 50 2.06 5.00 -23.98
CA ASP A 50 2.49 4.75 -22.61
C ASP A 50 2.79 3.27 -22.37
N VAL A 51 4.08 2.95 -22.34
CA VAL A 51 4.57 1.62 -21.95
C VAL A 51 5.00 1.54 -20.49
N TYR A 52 4.74 2.57 -19.65
CA TYR A 52 4.89 2.43 -18.19
C TYR A 52 3.57 2.21 -17.45
N THR A 53 2.46 2.84 -17.83
CA THR A 53 1.15 2.60 -17.17
C THR A 53 1.15 2.95 -15.66
N GLN A 54 1.72 4.11 -15.30
CA GLN A 54 1.61 4.75 -13.96
C GLN A 54 2.08 3.89 -12.75
N ILE A 55 3.31 3.39 -12.78
CA ILE A 55 3.82 2.39 -11.82
C ILE A 55 3.11 1.04 -11.91
N SER A 56 3.01 0.53 -13.14
CA SER A 56 2.44 -0.78 -13.51
C SER A 56 1.05 -0.95 -12.90
N SER A 57 0.26 0.13 -12.84
CA SER A 57 -0.94 0.23 -12.01
C SER A 57 -2.24 0.33 -12.79
N LEU A 58 -2.20 0.71 -14.07
CA LEU A 58 -3.38 0.72 -14.94
C LEU A 58 -3.53 -0.66 -15.62
N PRO A 59 -4.55 -1.48 -15.28
CA PRO A 59 -4.73 -2.80 -15.88
C PRO A 59 -5.38 -2.77 -17.27
N LEU A 60 -6.19 -1.76 -17.57
CA LEU A 60 -6.95 -1.62 -18.83
C LEU A 60 -6.64 -0.31 -19.57
N GLY A 61 -5.53 0.35 -19.23
CA GLY A 61 -5.18 1.66 -19.78
C GLY A 61 -6.07 2.81 -19.28
N TYR A 62 -6.05 3.93 -19.99
CA TYR A 62 -6.75 5.17 -19.65
C TYR A 62 -8.22 5.15 -20.13
N ASN A 63 -9.12 5.66 -19.29
CA ASN A 63 -10.54 5.89 -19.60
C ASN A 63 -11.29 4.71 -20.26
N HIS A 64 -10.95 3.48 -19.85
CA HIS A 64 -11.59 2.28 -20.37
C HIS A 64 -13.14 2.35 -20.18
N PRO A 65 -13.96 2.21 -21.24
CA PRO A 65 -15.41 2.48 -21.17
C PRO A 65 -16.15 1.70 -20.08
N ASP A 66 -15.80 0.43 -19.87
CA ASP A 66 -16.40 -0.39 -18.81
C ASP A 66 -16.08 0.13 -17.39
N LEU A 67 -14.91 0.74 -17.17
CA LEU A 67 -14.55 1.32 -15.87
C LEU A 67 -15.21 2.68 -15.66
N VAL A 68 -15.34 3.48 -16.72
CA VAL A 68 -16.14 4.72 -16.71
C VAL A 68 -17.60 4.41 -16.37
N LYS A 69 -18.17 3.33 -16.93
CA LYS A 69 -19.53 2.86 -16.61
C LYS A 69 -19.68 2.40 -15.16
N VAL A 70 -18.65 1.82 -14.53
CA VAL A 70 -18.68 1.47 -13.09
C VAL A 70 -18.77 2.73 -12.22
N ALA A 71 -18.21 3.86 -12.64
CA ALA A 71 -18.26 5.10 -11.87
C ALA A 71 -19.70 5.63 -11.64
N SER A 72 -20.65 5.28 -12.51
CA SER A 72 -22.07 5.62 -12.34
C SER A 72 -22.86 4.61 -11.49
N HIS A 73 -22.26 3.51 -11.03
CA HIS A 73 -22.97 2.48 -10.28
C HIS A 73 -23.34 2.96 -8.86
N PRO A 74 -24.59 2.81 -8.38
CA PRO A 74 -25.01 3.33 -7.08
C PRO A 74 -24.11 2.87 -5.91
N ASN A 75 -23.80 1.58 -5.82
CA ASN A 75 -22.92 1.06 -4.76
C ASN A 75 -21.48 1.58 -4.86
N PHE A 76 -21.00 1.93 -6.06
CA PHE A 76 -19.69 2.56 -6.24
C PHE A 76 -19.74 4.01 -5.72
N ILE A 77 -20.76 4.78 -6.09
CA ILE A 77 -20.96 6.16 -5.62
C ILE A 77 -21.07 6.20 -4.09
N THR A 78 -21.91 5.34 -3.49
CA THR A 78 -22.03 5.24 -2.02
C THR A 78 -20.70 4.84 -1.37
N SER A 79 -19.96 3.87 -1.93
CA SER A 79 -18.67 3.43 -1.38
C SER A 79 -17.57 4.49 -1.51
N LEU A 80 -17.62 5.29 -2.57
CA LEU A 80 -16.69 6.38 -2.84
C LEU A 80 -16.85 7.53 -1.84
N VAL A 81 -18.09 7.89 -1.51
CA VAL A 81 -18.47 8.98 -0.60
C VAL A 81 -18.47 8.53 0.87
N SER A 82 -19.20 7.46 1.18
CA SER A 82 -19.39 6.93 2.54
C SER A 82 -18.42 5.79 2.84
N ARG A 83 -17.12 6.09 2.80
CA ARG A 83 -16.05 5.10 2.97
C ARG A 83 -16.08 4.46 4.37
N PRO A 84 -16.35 3.15 4.51
CA PRO A 84 -16.44 2.49 5.80
C PRO A 84 -15.08 2.22 6.45
N ALA A 85 -15.10 1.94 7.75
CA ALA A 85 -13.99 1.29 8.44
C ALA A 85 -14.14 -0.24 8.32
N LEU A 86 -13.65 -0.81 7.22
CA LEU A 86 -13.97 -2.18 6.78
C LEU A 86 -13.74 -3.27 7.84
N GLY A 87 -12.75 -3.12 8.72
CA GLY A 87 -12.45 -4.10 9.76
C GLY A 87 -13.42 -4.15 10.95
N SER A 88 -14.37 -3.21 11.04
CA SER A 88 -15.43 -3.23 12.06
C SER A 88 -16.83 -3.06 11.48
N PHE A 89 -16.97 -2.24 10.43
CA PHE A 89 -18.27 -1.87 9.85
C PHE A 89 -18.23 -2.00 8.31
N PRO A 90 -18.01 -3.22 7.76
CA PRO A 90 -18.08 -3.44 6.33
C PRO A 90 -19.51 -3.23 5.82
N ARG A 91 -19.65 -3.05 4.49
CA ARG A 91 -20.97 -3.11 3.85
C ARG A 91 -21.51 -4.54 3.92
N ASN A 92 -22.83 -4.70 3.88
CA ASN A 92 -23.49 -6.00 3.82
C ASN A 92 -23.13 -6.81 2.55
N ASP A 93 -22.88 -6.12 1.42
CA ASP A 93 -22.42 -6.71 0.15
C ASP A 93 -20.90 -6.86 0.02
N PHE A 94 -20.13 -6.60 1.10
CA PHE A 94 -18.67 -6.70 1.05
C PHE A 94 -18.15 -8.14 0.81
N PRO A 95 -18.72 -9.21 1.39
CA PRO A 95 -18.30 -10.59 1.09
C PRO A 95 -18.44 -10.92 -0.40
N ASP A 96 -19.59 -10.60 -1.01
CA ASP A 96 -19.87 -10.81 -2.44
C ASP A 96 -18.85 -10.08 -3.31
N GLY A 97 -18.52 -8.84 -2.94
CA GLY A 97 -17.49 -8.03 -3.61
C GLY A 97 -16.08 -8.63 -3.49
N ILE A 98 -15.74 -9.26 -2.36
CA ILE A 98 -14.48 -10.01 -2.20
C ILE A 98 -14.49 -11.28 -3.07
N GLU A 99 -15.60 -12.01 -3.11
CA GLU A 99 -15.71 -13.25 -3.89
C GLU A 99 -15.61 -12.98 -5.39
N ALA A 100 -16.44 -12.08 -5.90
CA ALA A 100 -16.51 -11.72 -7.32
C ALA A 100 -15.23 -11.05 -7.85
N SER A 101 -14.43 -10.43 -6.97
CA SER A 101 -13.13 -9.85 -7.32
C SER A 101 -11.97 -10.76 -6.89
N LEU A 102 -11.45 -10.56 -5.69
CA LEU A 102 -10.21 -11.15 -5.18
C LEU A 102 -10.23 -12.67 -5.12
N THR A 103 -11.27 -13.31 -4.58
CA THR A 103 -11.32 -14.78 -4.48
C THR A 103 -11.38 -15.42 -5.86
N SER A 104 -12.07 -14.79 -6.83
CA SER A 104 -12.16 -15.27 -8.23
C SER A 104 -10.82 -15.29 -8.98
N ILE A 105 -9.76 -14.74 -8.39
CA ILE A 105 -8.39 -14.71 -8.90
C ILE A 105 -7.36 -15.17 -7.85
N ALA A 106 -7.76 -15.85 -6.78
CA ALA A 106 -6.84 -16.19 -5.68
C ALA A 106 -5.68 -17.11 -6.15
N PRO A 107 -4.45 -16.91 -5.63
CA PRO A 107 -3.33 -17.82 -5.87
C PRO A 107 -3.66 -19.29 -5.57
N LYS A 108 -3.13 -20.23 -6.35
CA LYS A 108 -3.43 -21.66 -6.20
C LYS A 108 -3.15 -22.13 -4.76
N GLY A 109 -4.21 -22.57 -4.07
CA GLY A 109 -4.14 -23.08 -2.70
C GLY A 109 -4.20 -22.02 -1.59
N LEU A 110 -4.26 -20.73 -1.93
CA LEU A 110 -4.60 -19.66 -0.99
C LEU A 110 -6.07 -19.26 -1.17
N LYS A 111 -6.84 -19.24 -0.09
CA LYS A 111 -8.28 -18.90 -0.12
C LYS A 111 -8.64 -17.67 0.72
N ALA A 112 -7.84 -17.38 1.75
CA ALA A 112 -8.07 -16.23 2.62
C ALA A 112 -7.34 -15.01 2.08
N VAL A 113 -7.95 -13.83 2.21
CA VAL A 113 -7.40 -12.56 1.74
C VAL A 113 -7.61 -11.47 2.80
N GLN A 114 -6.63 -10.57 2.94
CA GLN A 114 -6.72 -9.38 3.77
C GLN A 114 -6.48 -8.14 2.90
N THR A 115 -7.49 -7.28 2.77
CA THR A 115 -7.40 -6.03 2.01
C THR A 115 -6.63 -4.94 2.75
N MET A 116 -5.88 -4.13 2.00
CA MET A 116 -4.99 -3.05 2.44
C MET A 116 -5.02 -1.90 1.42
N LEU A 117 -4.36 -0.77 1.71
CA LEU A 117 -4.45 0.44 0.88
C LEU A 117 -3.51 0.40 -0.33
N CYS A 118 -2.27 -0.03 -0.12
CA CYS A 118 -1.20 -0.05 -1.09
C CYS A 118 -0.18 -1.15 -0.78
N GLY A 119 0.74 -1.42 -1.71
CA GLY A 119 1.77 -2.46 -1.58
C GLY A 119 2.61 -2.36 -0.28
N THR A 120 3.07 -1.16 0.09
CA THR A 120 3.79 -0.96 1.37
C THR A 120 2.97 -1.46 2.57
N SER A 121 1.69 -1.06 2.65
CA SER A 121 0.80 -1.50 3.74
C SER A 121 0.44 -2.98 3.66
N ALA A 122 0.41 -3.59 2.47
CA ALA A 122 0.24 -5.03 2.31
C ALA A 122 1.44 -5.79 2.86
N ASN A 123 2.65 -5.44 2.44
CA ASN A 123 3.89 -6.07 2.88
C ASN A 123 4.13 -5.92 4.38
N GLU A 124 3.89 -4.75 4.97
CA GLU A 124 4.01 -4.58 6.43
C GLU A 124 3.04 -5.48 7.20
N ASN A 125 1.80 -5.64 6.74
CA ASN A 125 0.82 -6.47 7.43
C ASN A 125 1.04 -7.97 7.15
N ALA A 126 1.61 -8.33 6.00
CA ALA A 126 2.13 -9.68 5.74
C ALA A 126 3.28 -10.04 6.70
N ILE A 127 4.27 -9.15 6.87
CA ILE A 127 5.38 -9.32 7.83
C ILE A 127 4.87 -9.41 9.27
N LYS A 128 3.94 -8.53 9.68
CA LYS A 128 3.30 -8.65 11.01
C LYS A 128 2.55 -9.98 11.18
N THR A 129 1.85 -10.46 10.14
CA THR A 129 1.17 -11.76 10.17
C THR A 129 2.18 -12.89 10.35
N ALA A 130 3.31 -12.85 9.65
CA ALA A 130 4.40 -13.82 9.81
C ALA A 130 5.01 -13.79 11.22
N PHE A 131 5.30 -12.62 11.79
CA PHE A 131 5.80 -12.51 13.17
C PHE A 131 4.79 -13.01 14.21
N ILE A 132 3.50 -12.72 14.03
CA ILE A 132 2.43 -13.21 14.91
C ILE A 132 2.36 -14.74 14.85
N TRP A 133 2.30 -15.31 13.64
CA TRP A 133 2.31 -16.75 13.39
C TRP A 133 3.54 -17.43 14.02
N TYR A 134 4.73 -16.92 13.75
CA TYR A 134 5.99 -17.46 14.25
C TYR A 134 6.03 -17.50 15.78
N MET A 135 5.61 -16.41 16.44
CA MET A 135 5.56 -16.34 17.90
C MET A 135 4.41 -17.17 18.50
N THR A 136 3.29 -17.34 17.80
CA THR A 136 2.22 -18.26 18.22
C THR A 136 2.70 -19.71 18.15
N ASN A 137 3.49 -20.08 17.14
CA ASN A 137 4.14 -21.39 17.08
C ASN A 137 5.18 -21.58 18.21
N ARG A 138 5.99 -20.55 18.51
CA ARG A 138 6.89 -20.54 19.69
C ARG A 138 6.15 -20.55 21.06
N ARG A 139 4.82 -20.42 21.07
CA ARG A 139 3.96 -20.63 22.26
C ARG A 139 3.10 -21.91 22.18
N GLY A 140 3.34 -22.80 21.23
CA GLY A 140 2.54 -24.02 21.05
C GLY A 140 1.09 -23.77 20.63
N GLY A 141 0.83 -22.67 19.92
CA GLY A 141 -0.51 -22.28 19.46
C GLY A 141 -1.28 -21.35 20.41
N ASN A 142 -0.71 -21.02 21.58
CA ASN A 142 -1.34 -20.20 22.62
C ASN A 142 -1.24 -18.69 22.36
N PRO A 143 -2.20 -17.89 22.88
CA PRO A 143 -2.12 -16.43 22.86
C PRO A 143 -0.92 -15.90 23.69
N PRO A 144 -0.56 -14.61 23.58
CA PRO A 144 0.45 -14.00 24.45
C PRO A 144 0.05 -14.07 25.93
N ASP A 145 1.03 -14.27 26.81
CA ASP A 145 0.85 -14.21 28.26
C ASP A 145 0.92 -12.75 28.78
N GLN A 146 0.57 -12.56 30.06
CA GLN A 146 0.60 -11.23 30.70
C GLN A 146 1.97 -10.57 30.63
N LYS A 147 3.05 -11.34 30.81
CA LYS A 147 4.43 -10.85 30.74
C LYS A 147 4.77 -10.32 29.35
N ALA A 148 4.30 -10.98 28.28
CA ALA A 148 4.45 -10.51 26.91
C ALA A 148 3.61 -9.24 26.64
N LEU A 149 2.39 -9.14 27.18
CA LEU A 149 1.54 -7.96 27.05
C LEU A 149 2.14 -6.73 27.75
N GLU A 150 2.70 -6.89 28.95
CA GLU A 150 3.33 -5.80 29.69
C GLU A 150 4.66 -5.36 29.04
N SER A 151 5.53 -6.32 28.69
CA SER A 151 6.86 -6.01 28.14
C SER A 151 6.80 -5.38 26.74
N CYS A 152 5.81 -5.70 25.90
CA CYS A 152 5.71 -5.08 24.57
C CYS A 152 5.41 -3.58 24.64
N MET A 153 4.69 -3.12 25.67
CA MET A 153 4.35 -1.70 25.85
C MET A 153 5.57 -0.82 26.16
N VAL A 154 6.67 -1.43 26.61
CA VAL A 154 7.97 -0.78 26.85
C VAL A 154 9.08 -1.29 25.92
N GLN A 155 8.72 -1.94 24.81
CA GLN A 155 9.63 -2.44 23.78
C GLN A 155 10.68 -3.44 24.29
N LYS A 156 10.27 -4.37 25.18
CA LYS A 156 11.14 -5.40 25.77
C LYS A 156 10.65 -6.82 25.48
N GLU A 157 11.56 -7.78 25.57
CA GLU A 157 11.23 -9.21 25.55
C GLU A 157 10.43 -9.63 26.81
N PRO A 158 9.55 -10.66 26.71
CA PRO A 158 9.23 -11.45 25.52
C PRO A 158 8.22 -10.79 24.56
N GLY A 159 7.62 -9.65 24.93
CA GLY A 159 6.56 -8.99 24.18
C GLY A 159 7.00 -8.37 22.85
N THR A 160 8.22 -7.84 22.81
CA THR A 160 8.91 -7.37 21.61
C THR A 160 10.10 -8.29 21.34
N PRO A 161 9.92 -9.38 20.58
CA PRO A 161 10.96 -10.37 20.33
C PRO A 161 11.97 -9.89 19.28
N HIS A 162 13.21 -10.34 19.40
CA HIS A 162 14.24 -10.14 18.38
C HIS A 162 14.02 -11.08 17.18
N LEU A 163 13.13 -10.70 16.27
CA LEU A 163 12.89 -11.42 15.00
C LEU A 163 13.40 -10.62 13.80
N SER A 164 13.75 -11.33 12.74
CA SER A 164 14.19 -10.74 11.48
C SER A 164 13.40 -11.22 10.25
N VAL A 165 13.45 -10.42 9.18
CA VAL A 165 12.93 -10.77 7.85
C VAL A 165 14.09 -10.78 6.87
N LEU A 166 14.31 -11.90 6.20
CA LEU A 166 15.32 -11.99 5.15
C LEU A 166 14.78 -11.36 3.86
N GLY A 167 15.48 -10.32 3.40
CA GLY A 167 15.27 -9.70 2.09
C GLY A 167 16.42 -9.99 1.13
N PHE A 168 16.42 -9.33 -0.04
CA PHE A 168 17.37 -9.62 -1.12
C PHE A 168 18.04 -8.36 -1.68
N GLN A 169 19.29 -8.49 -2.14
CA GLN A 169 19.99 -7.45 -2.89
C GLN A 169 19.21 -7.07 -4.16
N GLY A 170 19.01 -5.78 -4.41
CA GLY A 170 18.18 -5.25 -5.51
C GLY A 170 16.69 -5.08 -5.17
N ALA A 171 16.16 -5.69 -4.12
CA ALA A 171 14.72 -5.74 -3.89
C ALA A 171 14.08 -4.36 -3.59
N PHE A 172 12.78 -4.21 -3.88
CA PHE A 172 11.96 -3.07 -3.47
C PHE A 172 10.57 -3.51 -3.00
N HIS A 173 10.31 -3.34 -1.71
CA HIS A 173 9.07 -3.79 -1.06
C HIS A 173 8.24 -2.65 -0.46
N GLY A 174 8.65 -1.40 -0.65
CA GLY A 174 7.97 -0.22 -0.10
C GLY A 174 8.93 0.79 0.54
N ARG A 175 8.38 1.84 1.17
CA ARG A 175 9.15 3.00 1.67
C ARG A 175 8.86 3.44 3.12
N SER A 176 8.10 2.65 3.87
CA SER A 176 8.03 2.82 5.33
C SER A 176 9.30 2.25 5.99
N LEU A 177 9.57 2.59 7.26
CA LEU A 177 10.79 2.16 7.96
C LEU A 177 11.00 0.63 7.94
N CYS A 178 9.93 -0.14 8.15
CA CYS A 178 9.96 -1.60 8.03
C CYS A 178 10.33 -2.04 6.60
N MET A 179 9.65 -1.51 5.58
CA MET A 179 9.90 -1.93 4.20
C MET A 179 11.23 -1.43 3.62
N LEU A 180 11.76 -0.31 4.12
CA LEU A 180 13.12 0.14 3.83
C LEU A 180 14.18 -0.76 4.46
N SER A 181 13.84 -1.49 5.53
CA SER A 181 14.78 -2.43 6.17
C SER A 181 15.05 -3.65 5.28
N VAL A 182 14.08 -4.08 4.45
CA VAL A 182 14.26 -5.15 3.43
C VAL A 182 14.52 -4.65 2.00
N THR A 183 14.23 -3.38 1.68
CA THR A 183 14.50 -2.80 0.34
C THR A 183 15.99 -2.54 0.12
N ARG A 184 16.54 -2.93 -1.03
CA ARG A 184 17.96 -2.76 -1.43
C ARG A 184 18.11 -2.38 -2.91
N SER A 185 17.21 -1.55 -3.43
CA SER A 185 17.18 -1.12 -4.85
C SER A 185 18.14 0.03 -5.18
N LYS A 186 18.08 1.16 -4.47
CA LYS A 186 18.92 2.35 -4.73
C LYS A 186 19.32 3.05 -3.43
N ALA A 187 20.54 3.57 -3.34
CA ALA A 187 21.05 4.24 -2.13
C ALA A 187 20.19 5.44 -1.69
N ILE A 188 19.72 6.25 -2.65
CA ILE A 188 18.87 7.43 -2.42
C ILE A 188 17.51 7.09 -1.77
N HIS A 189 17.04 5.83 -1.88
CA HIS A 189 15.83 5.37 -1.20
C HIS A 189 16.04 5.14 0.31
N LYS A 190 17.29 5.07 0.79
CA LYS A 190 17.61 4.60 2.16
C LYS A 190 18.46 5.55 2.99
N VAL A 191 19.31 6.36 2.36
CA VAL A 191 20.23 7.27 3.06
C VAL A 191 19.45 8.21 3.98
N ASP A 192 20.01 8.51 5.16
CA ASP A 192 19.41 9.30 6.25
C ASP A 192 18.18 8.68 6.97
N ILE A 193 17.79 7.44 6.66
CA ILE A 193 16.59 6.81 7.24
C ILE A 193 16.97 5.61 8.14
N PRO A 194 16.51 5.57 9.41
CA PRO A 194 16.70 4.41 10.29
C PRO A 194 16.12 3.11 9.72
N ALA A 195 16.77 1.98 10.01
CA ALA A 195 16.38 0.66 9.54
C ALA A 195 16.71 -0.43 10.59
N PHE A 196 16.02 -1.57 10.52
CA PHE A 196 16.30 -2.76 11.31
C PHE A 196 17.51 -3.54 10.74
N ASP A 197 18.33 -4.13 11.62
CA ASP A 197 19.43 -5.02 11.25
C ASP A 197 18.94 -6.43 10.88
N TRP A 198 18.40 -6.53 9.67
CA TRP A 198 17.80 -7.73 9.12
C TRP A 198 18.63 -8.30 7.95
N PRO A 199 18.63 -9.64 7.76
CA PRO A 199 19.49 -10.28 6.78
C PRO A 199 19.10 -9.90 5.35
N ILE A 200 20.12 -9.72 4.52
CA ILE A 200 19.98 -9.49 3.09
C ILE A 200 20.82 -10.54 2.38
N ALA A 201 20.16 -11.40 1.61
CA ALA A 201 20.81 -12.40 0.79
C ALA A 201 21.08 -11.89 -0.64
N LYS A 202 21.97 -12.57 -1.35
CA LYS A 202 22.17 -12.42 -2.80
C LYS A 202 20.92 -12.86 -3.57
N TYR A 203 20.63 -12.16 -4.66
CA TYR A 203 19.62 -12.56 -5.65
C TYR A 203 20.33 -12.83 -6.98
N PRO A 204 19.92 -13.85 -7.76
CA PRO A 204 20.61 -14.22 -8.99
C PRO A 204 20.85 -13.06 -9.97
N ARG A 205 22.00 -13.10 -10.66
CA ARG A 205 22.38 -12.15 -11.71
C ARG A 205 22.76 -12.90 -12.97
N TYR A 206 21.76 -13.21 -13.78
CA TYR A 206 21.94 -14.04 -14.98
C TYR A 206 22.67 -13.35 -16.12
N LYS A 207 23.37 -14.16 -16.91
CA LYS A 207 23.88 -13.79 -18.22
C LYS A 207 22.90 -14.20 -19.31
N TYR A 208 22.75 -13.34 -20.32
CA TYR A 208 21.86 -13.53 -21.47
C TYR A 208 22.68 -13.63 -22.77
N PRO A 209 22.20 -14.36 -23.80
CA PRO A 209 20.96 -15.15 -23.83
C PRO A 209 21.01 -16.36 -22.89
N LEU A 210 19.88 -16.67 -22.24
CA LEU A 210 19.81 -17.70 -21.18
C LEU A 210 20.28 -19.08 -21.67
N LYS A 211 19.90 -19.46 -22.89
CA LYS A 211 20.27 -20.75 -23.52
C LYS A 211 21.78 -20.96 -23.60
N ASP A 212 22.54 -19.88 -23.83
CA ASP A 212 23.98 -19.91 -24.08
C ASP A 212 24.77 -19.83 -22.76
N ASN A 213 24.10 -19.53 -21.64
CA ASN A 213 24.70 -19.25 -20.33
C ASN A 213 24.20 -20.18 -19.21
N LYS A 214 23.50 -21.28 -19.54
CA LYS A 214 22.80 -22.13 -18.56
C LYS A 214 23.69 -22.55 -17.37
N ALA A 215 24.88 -23.07 -17.61
CA ALA A 215 25.77 -23.55 -16.55
C ALA A 215 26.19 -22.45 -15.56
N TYR A 216 26.35 -21.20 -16.02
CA TYR A 216 26.63 -20.05 -15.16
C TYR A 216 25.39 -19.67 -14.34
N ASN A 217 24.21 -19.65 -14.97
CA ASN A 217 22.96 -19.29 -14.29
C ASN A 217 22.56 -20.35 -13.24
N ASP A 218 22.72 -21.65 -13.54
CA ASP A 218 22.53 -22.76 -12.60
C ASP A 218 23.49 -22.67 -11.38
N ALA A 219 24.71 -22.15 -11.59
CA ALA A 219 25.68 -21.94 -10.51
C ALA A 219 25.31 -20.71 -9.65
N GLN A 220 24.82 -19.62 -10.27
CA GLN A 220 24.30 -18.46 -9.56
C GLN A 220 23.12 -18.80 -8.65
N ASP A 221 22.21 -19.67 -9.10
CA ASP A 221 21.09 -20.13 -8.27
C ASP A 221 21.58 -20.89 -7.03
N LYS A 222 22.54 -21.79 -7.19
CA LYS A 222 23.16 -22.53 -6.08
C LYS A 222 23.89 -21.60 -5.11
N GLU A 223 24.64 -20.62 -5.61
CA GLU A 223 25.33 -19.62 -4.80
C GLU A 223 24.33 -18.80 -3.95
N CYS A 224 23.26 -18.30 -4.56
CA CYS A 224 22.27 -17.49 -3.84
C CYS A 224 21.49 -18.32 -2.81
N LEU A 225 21.13 -19.58 -3.12
CA LEU A 225 20.49 -20.49 -2.17
C LEU A 225 21.41 -20.92 -1.02
N GLN A 226 22.73 -20.95 -1.23
CA GLN A 226 23.69 -21.20 -0.17
C GLN A 226 23.83 -19.97 0.74
N ASP A 227 23.95 -18.76 0.17
CA ASP A 227 23.98 -17.51 0.92
C ASP A 227 22.72 -17.31 1.79
N VAL A 228 21.51 -17.67 1.28
CA VAL A 228 20.28 -17.68 2.09
C VAL A 228 20.40 -18.58 3.34
N ARG A 229 20.95 -19.80 3.20
CA ARG A 229 21.15 -20.72 4.34
C ARG A 229 22.15 -20.15 5.35
N GLU A 230 23.23 -19.56 4.86
CA GLU A 230 24.26 -18.92 5.68
C GLU A 230 23.70 -17.73 6.46
N LYS A 231 22.87 -16.89 5.82
CA LYS A 231 22.20 -15.77 6.49
C LYS A 231 21.20 -16.22 7.55
N ILE A 232 20.41 -17.26 7.29
CA ILE A 232 19.52 -17.85 8.31
C ILE A 232 20.34 -18.36 9.51
N ALA A 233 21.43 -19.09 9.27
CA ALA A 233 22.29 -19.62 10.33
C ALA A 233 23.04 -18.52 11.10
N GLU A 234 23.47 -17.44 10.43
CA GLU A 234 24.14 -16.28 11.04
C GLU A 234 23.20 -15.53 12.00
N TRP A 235 21.96 -15.23 11.59
CA TRP A 235 21.00 -14.52 12.44
C TRP A 235 20.48 -15.40 13.60
N LYS A 236 20.35 -16.72 13.38
CA LYS A 236 20.03 -17.67 14.46
C LYS A 236 21.10 -17.69 15.56
N LYS A 237 22.39 -17.62 15.20
CA LYS A 237 23.50 -17.49 16.18
C LYS A 237 23.46 -16.19 16.97
N LYS A 238 22.87 -15.12 16.43
CA LYS A 238 22.64 -13.83 17.11
C LYS A 238 21.37 -13.81 17.99
N ASN A 239 20.64 -14.92 18.10
CA ASN A 239 19.28 -14.98 18.69
C ASN A 239 18.28 -14.02 18.01
N HIS A 240 18.50 -13.70 16.73
CA HIS A 240 17.68 -12.80 15.91
C HIS A 240 16.95 -13.57 14.80
N ASP A 241 16.32 -14.70 15.16
CA ASP A 241 15.84 -15.71 14.21
C ASP A 241 14.98 -15.12 13.06
N VAL A 242 15.22 -15.66 11.86
CA VAL A 242 14.49 -15.27 10.64
C VAL A 242 13.09 -15.87 10.69
N ALA A 243 12.07 -15.03 10.85
CA ALA A 243 10.67 -15.47 10.91
C ALA A 243 9.97 -15.45 9.53
N ALA A 244 10.50 -14.67 8.59
CA ALA A 244 9.99 -14.59 7.22
C ALA A 244 11.11 -14.38 6.19
N VAL A 245 10.90 -14.86 4.97
CA VAL A 245 11.59 -14.47 3.74
C VAL A 245 10.60 -13.70 2.88
N ILE A 246 10.99 -12.57 2.31
CA ILE A 246 10.19 -11.81 1.32
C ILE A 246 10.94 -11.69 0.00
N VAL A 247 10.27 -11.98 -1.13
CA VAL A 247 10.90 -11.97 -2.46
C VAL A 247 9.92 -11.50 -3.55
N GLU A 248 10.39 -10.64 -4.46
CA GLU A 248 9.68 -10.30 -5.71
C GLU A 248 9.92 -11.42 -6.75
N PRO A 249 8.92 -11.83 -7.57
CA PRO A 249 9.17 -12.83 -8.60
C PRO A 249 10.10 -12.39 -9.73
N ILE A 250 10.06 -11.09 -10.03
CA ILE A 250 11.00 -10.37 -10.89
C ILE A 250 11.29 -9.08 -10.12
N GLN A 251 12.52 -8.86 -9.67
CA GLN A 251 12.87 -7.64 -8.93
C GLN A 251 12.75 -6.45 -9.86
N ALA A 252 11.77 -5.57 -9.63
CA ALA A 252 11.42 -4.54 -10.59
C ALA A 252 12.34 -3.31 -10.48
N GLU A 253 12.20 -2.52 -9.42
CA GLU A 253 12.97 -1.27 -9.21
C GLU A 253 14.49 -1.52 -9.13
N GLY A 254 14.88 -2.75 -8.75
CA GLY A 254 16.26 -3.24 -8.73
C GLY A 254 16.92 -3.50 -10.08
N GLY A 255 16.20 -3.32 -11.20
CA GLY A 255 16.74 -3.47 -12.56
C GLY A 255 16.20 -4.68 -13.34
N ASP A 256 14.94 -5.07 -13.14
CA ASP A 256 14.33 -6.23 -13.82
C ASP A 256 15.18 -7.51 -13.67
N ASN A 257 15.50 -7.89 -12.43
CA ASN A 257 16.28 -9.11 -12.16
C ASN A 257 15.35 -10.33 -12.06
N TYR A 258 15.57 -11.32 -12.92
CA TYR A 258 14.80 -12.55 -13.00
C TYR A 258 15.43 -13.65 -12.12
N GLY A 259 14.59 -14.55 -11.61
CA GLY A 259 14.99 -15.81 -11.00
C GLY A 259 14.37 -17.01 -11.75
N SER A 260 15.04 -18.15 -11.71
CA SER A 260 14.55 -19.40 -12.29
C SER A 260 13.48 -20.05 -11.41
N PRO A 261 12.56 -20.86 -11.97
CA PRO A 261 11.67 -21.71 -11.19
C PRO A 261 12.43 -22.55 -10.13
N GLU A 262 13.63 -23.02 -10.47
CA GLU A 262 14.50 -23.84 -9.64
C GLU A 262 15.03 -23.08 -8.41
N PHE A 263 15.42 -21.81 -8.59
CA PHE A 263 15.78 -20.91 -7.49
C PHE A 263 14.61 -20.75 -6.51
N PHE A 264 13.40 -20.45 -7.00
CA PHE A 264 12.25 -20.22 -6.13
C PHE A 264 11.73 -21.50 -5.45
N LYS A 265 11.80 -22.67 -6.12
CA LYS A 265 11.56 -23.98 -5.49
C LYS A 265 12.55 -24.25 -4.36
N GLY A 266 13.85 -24.02 -4.61
CA GLY A 266 14.90 -24.16 -3.60
C GLY A 266 14.70 -23.22 -2.42
N LEU A 267 14.25 -21.99 -2.67
CA LEU A 267 13.94 -21.00 -1.63
C LEU A 267 12.76 -21.45 -0.76
N GLN A 268 11.66 -21.93 -1.36
CA GLN A 268 10.53 -22.49 -0.61
C GLN A 268 10.93 -23.73 0.22
N GLN A 269 11.85 -24.56 -0.30
CA GLN A 269 12.36 -25.71 0.44
C GLN A 269 13.11 -25.24 1.70
N ILE A 270 14.03 -24.27 1.57
CA ILE A 270 14.79 -23.72 2.71
C ILE A 270 13.85 -23.12 3.76
N THR A 271 12.83 -22.35 3.35
CA THR A 271 11.90 -21.73 4.32
C THR A 271 11.12 -22.78 5.10
N LYS A 272 10.62 -23.82 4.42
CA LYS A 272 9.91 -24.95 5.08
C LYS A 272 10.80 -25.71 6.05
N GLU A 273 12.02 -26.07 5.64
CA GLU A 273 12.99 -26.80 6.47
C GLU A 273 13.32 -26.06 7.78
N ASN A 274 13.19 -24.73 7.78
CA ASN A 274 13.53 -23.87 8.93
C ASN A 274 12.31 -23.29 9.66
N GLY A 275 11.08 -23.62 9.26
CA GLY A 275 9.86 -23.07 9.87
C GLY A 275 9.66 -21.55 9.63
N ILE A 276 10.09 -21.07 8.47
CA ILE A 276 10.09 -19.65 8.08
C ILE A 276 8.92 -19.39 7.13
N CYS A 277 8.21 -18.27 7.31
CA CYS A 277 7.13 -17.86 6.40
C CYS A 277 7.69 -17.41 5.04
N PHE A 278 7.19 -17.98 3.94
CA PHE A 278 7.55 -17.60 2.58
C PHE A 278 6.54 -16.59 1.99
N ILE A 279 6.97 -15.33 1.89
CA ILE A 279 6.17 -14.21 1.38
C ILE A 279 6.62 -13.89 -0.06
N VAL A 280 5.67 -13.98 -1.01
CA VAL A 280 5.88 -13.57 -2.39
C VAL A 280 5.28 -12.18 -2.61
N ASP A 281 6.10 -11.21 -3.00
CA ASP A 281 5.69 -9.84 -3.29
C ASP A 281 5.29 -9.70 -4.77
N GLU A 282 4.00 -9.84 -5.04
CA GLU A 282 3.41 -9.64 -6.37
C GLU A 282 2.77 -8.25 -6.53
N VAL A 283 3.21 -7.27 -5.75
CA VAL A 283 2.73 -5.87 -5.87
C VAL A 283 2.89 -5.33 -7.29
N GLN A 284 3.97 -5.68 -8.00
CA GLN A 284 4.27 -5.17 -9.35
C GLN A 284 4.12 -6.23 -10.47
N THR A 285 4.38 -7.50 -10.19
CA THR A 285 4.28 -8.59 -11.17
C THR A 285 2.85 -9.13 -11.33
N GLY A 286 2.02 -9.00 -10.29
CA GLY A 286 0.63 -9.44 -10.30
C GLY A 286 -0.28 -8.59 -11.21
N GLY A 287 -1.38 -9.20 -11.66
CA GLY A 287 -2.37 -8.58 -12.53
C GLY A 287 -2.14 -8.79 -14.03
N GLY A 288 -1.41 -9.83 -14.44
CA GLY A 288 -1.41 -10.31 -15.83
C GLY A 288 -0.19 -9.99 -16.69
N GLY A 289 0.75 -9.14 -16.22
CA GLY A 289 1.86 -8.64 -17.06
C GLY A 289 2.83 -9.70 -17.60
N THR A 290 2.94 -10.83 -16.90
CA THR A 290 3.77 -11.98 -17.31
C THR A 290 3.02 -12.97 -18.21
N GLY A 291 1.76 -12.69 -18.54
CA GLY A 291 0.85 -13.59 -19.26
C GLY A 291 -0.13 -14.34 -18.34
N ASP A 292 0.21 -14.55 -17.07
CA ASP A 292 -0.70 -15.11 -16.07
C ASP A 292 -0.99 -14.07 -14.98
N ILE A 293 -2.09 -14.22 -14.22
CA ILE A 293 -2.49 -13.25 -13.19
C ILE A 293 -1.41 -13.08 -12.12
N TRP A 294 -0.67 -14.15 -11.80
CA TRP A 294 0.38 -14.19 -10.78
C TRP A 294 1.65 -14.73 -11.41
N ALA A 295 2.77 -14.00 -11.32
CA ALA A 295 4.03 -14.45 -11.90
C ALA A 295 4.60 -15.71 -11.22
N HIS A 296 4.28 -15.97 -9.95
CA HIS A 296 4.73 -17.20 -9.28
C HIS A 296 4.07 -18.48 -9.83
N SER A 297 3.02 -18.39 -10.66
CA SER A 297 2.42 -19.57 -11.32
C SER A 297 3.46 -20.30 -12.18
N HIS A 298 4.32 -19.54 -12.88
CA HIS A 298 5.37 -20.05 -13.75
C HIS A 298 6.39 -20.93 -13.03
N TRP A 299 6.52 -20.81 -11.70
CA TRP A 299 7.47 -21.60 -10.93
C TRP A 299 7.05 -23.06 -10.74
N ASN A 300 5.75 -23.36 -10.80
CA ASN A 300 5.23 -24.69 -10.47
C ASN A 300 5.76 -25.19 -9.11
N LEU A 301 5.61 -24.37 -8.06
CA LEU A 301 6.02 -24.71 -6.70
C LEU A 301 5.34 -26.01 -6.21
N PRO A 302 6.02 -26.87 -5.43
CA PRO A 302 5.44 -28.10 -4.90
C PRO A 302 4.33 -27.87 -3.87
N SER A 303 4.22 -26.67 -3.29
CA SER A 303 3.03 -26.21 -2.57
C SER A 303 2.80 -24.71 -2.79
N PRO A 304 1.66 -24.15 -2.36
CA PRO A 304 1.49 -22.70 -2.30
C PRO A 304 2.60 -22.04 -1.44
N PRO A 305 2.96 -20.77 -1.71
CA PRO A 305 3.65 -19.92 -0.73
C PRO A 305 2.74 -19.64 0.48
N ASP A 306 3.29 -19.18 1.60
CA ASP A 306 2.49 -18.90 2.80
C ASP A 306 1.65 -17.63 2.67
N ILE A 307 2.21 -16.60 2.02
CA ILE A 307 1.59 -15.30 1.77
C ILE A 307 1.93 -14.82 0.34
N VAL A 308 0.97 -14.23 -0.36
CA VAL A 308 1.18 -13.47 -1.61
C VAL A 308 0.62 -12.07 -1.45
N THR A 309 1.45 -11.04 -1.57
CA THR A 309 1.02 -9.64 -1.46
C THR A 309 0.76 -9.01 -2.83
N PHE A 310 -0.12 -8.01 -2.90
CA PHE A 310 -0.52 -7.39 -4.16
C PHE A 310 -0.94 -5.92 -4.01
N SER A 311 -0.88 -5.17 -5.13
CA SER A 311 -1.44 -3.81 -5.27
C SER A 311 -1.52 -3.42 -6.76
N LYS A 312 -1.21 -2.16 -7.11
CA LYS A 312 -1.02 -1.63 -8.47
C LYS A 312 -2.14 -2.06 -9.43
N LYS A 313 -1.88 -2.97 -10.38
CA LYS A 313 -2.85 -3.47 -11.39
C LYS A 313 -4.13 -4.05 -10.78
N LEU A 314 -4.09 -4.54 -9.54
CA LEU A 314 -5.28 -5.03 -8.85
C LEU A 314 -6.10 -3.92 -8.15
N ILE A 315 -5.77 -2.64 -8.38
CA ILE A 315 -6.49 -1.42 -7.98
C ILE A 315 -6.58 -1.17 -6.46
N THR A 316 -6.67 -2.22 -5.64
CA THR A 316 -6.59 -2.19 -4.18
C THR A 316 -5.32 -2.90 -3.70
N GLY A 317 -4.86 -2.64 -2.49
CA GLY A 317 -3.79 -3.42 -1.87
C GLY A 317 -4.34 -4.63 -1.11
N GLY A 318 -3.47 -5.58 -0.80
CA GLY A 318 -3.80 -6.68 0.11
C GLY A 318 -2.80 -7.81 0.07
N TYR A 319 -3.11 -8.88 0.80
CA TYR A 319 -2.37 -10.12 0.70
C TYR A 319 -3.29 -11.33 0.85
N PHE A 320 -3.05 -12.36 0.04
CA PHE A 320 -3.61 -13.70 0.23
C PHE A 320 -2.72 -14.47 1.20
N TYR A 321 -3.31 -15.37 1.99
CA TYR A 321 -2.56 -16.16 2.98
C TYR A 321 -3.15 -17.57 3.13
N GLY A 322 -2.28 -18.51 3.55
CA GLY A 322 -2.68 -19.87 3.89
C GLY A 322 -3.46 -19.90 5.21
N GLU A 323 -4.40 -20.83 5.38
CA GLU A 323 -5.27 -20.88 6.56
C GLU A 323 -4.49 -21.00 7.88
N HIS A 324 -3.32 -21.63 7.86
CA HIS A 324 -2.39 -21.73 8.99
C HIS A 324 -1.82 -20.37 9.44
N MET A 325 -1.87 -19.34 8.60
CA MET A 325 -1.42 -17.98 8.90
C MET A 325 -2.51 -17.09 9.51
N ARG A 326 -3.74 -17.60 9.70
CA ARG A 326 -4.87 -16.81 10.22
C ARG A 326 -4.60 -16.35 11.65
N VAL A 327 -4.50 -15.03 11.84
CA VAL A 327 -4.42 -14.40 13.17
C VAL A 327 -5.78 -14.55 13.86
N LYS A 328 -5.77 -15.11 15.07
CA LYS A 328 -6.99 -15.39 15.86
C LYS A 328 -7.43 -14.20 16.71
N GLU A 329 -6.48 -13.41 17.21
CA GLU A 329 -6.80 -12.27 18.07
C GLU A 329 -7.17 -11.03 17.25
N ALA A 330 -8.30 -10.40 17.58
CA ALA A 330 -8.78 -9.19 16.92
C ALA A 330 -7.80 -8.01 17.05
N TYR A 331 -7.96 -7.01 16.19
CA TYR A 331 -7.22 -5.74 16.17
C TYR A 331 -5.69 -5.80 15.95
N ARG A 332 -5.04 -6.98 15.89
CA ARG A 332 -3.59 -7.10 15.64
C ARG A 332 -3.19 -6.75 14.20
N ILE A 333 -3.96 -7.24 13.23
CA ILE A 333 -3.90 -6.81 11.84
C ILE A 333 -5.09 -5.88 11.60
N TYR A 334 -4.86 -4.59 11.82
CA TYR A 334 -5.92 -3.58 11.72
C TYR A 334 -5.39 -2.23 11.26
N ASN A 335 -6.20 -1.49 10.52
CA ASN A 335 -6.09 -0.05 10.35
C ASN A 335 -7.48 0.54 10.05
N THR A 336 -7.61 1.87 9.99
CA THR A 336 -8.93 2.51 9.90
C THR A 336 -9.72 2.18 8.62
N TRP A 337 -9.07 1.84 7.51
CA TRP A 337 -9.77 1.64 6.23
C TRP A 337 -9.70 0.21 5.70
N MET A 338 -8.60 -0.52 5.94
CA MET A 338 -8.37 -1.91 5.49
C MET A 338 -8.72 -2.12 4.01
N GLY A 339 -8.35 -1.14 3.16
CA GLY A 339 -8.70 -1.09 1.74
C GLY A 339 -9.63 0.08 1.39
N ASP A 340 -10.36 -0.05 0.30
CA ASP A 340 -11.46 0.84 -0.09
C ASP A 340 -12.47 0.01 -0.92
N PRO A 341 -13.73 -0.15 -0.48
CA PRO A 341 -14.68 -1.00 -1.20
C PRO A 341 -15.02 -0.47 -2.60
N ALA A 342 -14.88 0.84 -2.87
CA ALA A 342 -15.06 1.39 -4.21
C ALA A 342 -14.08 0.77 -5.22
N LYS A 343 -12.87 0.41 -4.76
CA LYS A 343 -11.82 -0.20 -5.60
C LYS A 343 -12.13 -1.66 -5.95
N LEU A 344 -12.94 -2.38 -5.16
CA LEU A 344 -13.37 -3.75 -5.47
C LEU A 344 -14.33 -3.80 -6.66
N PHE A 345 -15.28 -2.86 -6.77
CA PHE A 345 -16.17 -2.78 -7.94
C PHE A 345 -15.39 -2.54 -9.26
N LEU A 346 -14.34 -1.71 -9.21
CA LEU A 346 -13.44 -1.51 -10.35
C LEU A 346 -12.63 -2.78 -10.64
N LEU A 347 -12.06 -3.43 -9.63
CA LEU A 347 -11.31 -4.67 -9.79
C LEU A 347 -12.16 -5.81 -10.36
N GLN A 348 -13.40 -5.98 -9.87
CA GLN A 348 -14.36 -6.94 -10.42
C GLN A 348 -14.54 -6.71 -11.92
N LYS A 349 -14.78 -5.46 -12.35
CA LYS A 349 -14.93 -5.14 -13.77
C LYS A 349 -13.65 -5.37 -14.57
N VAL A 350 -12.48 -5.10 -14.00
CA VAL A 350 -11.19 -5.45 -14.62
C VAL A 350 -11.07 -6.95 -14.85
N ILE A 351 -11.42 -7.77 -13.86
CA ILE A 351 -11.37 -9.24 -13.96
C ILE A 351 -12.37 -9.77 -15.00
N GLU A 352 -13.58 -9.21 -15.04
CA GLU A 352 -14.57 -9.52 -16.08
C GLU A 352 -14.04 -9.20 -17.48
N VAL A 353 -13.42 -8.02 -17.69
CA VAL A 353 -12.83 -7.62 -18.98
C VAL A 353 -11.64 -8.52 -19.36
N ILE A 354 -10.74 -8.83 -18.41
CA ILE A 354 -9.60 -9.75 -18.63
C ILE A 354 -10.09 -11.11 -19.12
N LYS A 355 -11.16 -11.66 -18.51
CA LYS A 355 -11.78 -12.93 -18.87
C LYS A 355 -12.51 -12.84 -20.22
N ARG A 356 -13.39 -11.84 -20.40
CA ARG A 356 -14.21 -11.62 -21.61
C ARG A 356 -13.36 -11.45 -22.87
N ASP A 357 -12.34 -10.60 -22.78
CA ASP A 357 -11.55 -10.18 -23.95
C ASP A 357 -10.27 -11.01 -24.12
N ASN A 358 -10.10 -12.08 -23.34
CA ASN A 358 -8.95 -12.98 -23.31
C ASN A 358 -7.59 -12.24 -23.25
N LEU A 359 -7.48 -11.28 -22.31
CA LEU A 359 -6.33 -10.37 -22.25
C LEU A 359 -5.02 -11.06 -21.83
N LEU A 360 -5.10 -12.18 -21.12
CA LEU A 360 -3.93 -12.96 -20.70
C LEU A 360 -3.22 -13.60 -21.91
N GLU A 361 -3.95 -14.29 -22.79
CA GLU A 361 -3.36 -14.89 -24.00
C GLU A 361 -2.87 -13.81 -24.98
N LYS A 362 -3.62 -12.71 -25.14
CA LYS A 362 -3.14 -11.53 -25.90
C LYS A 362 -1.82 -10.99 -25.33
N THR A 363 -1.67 -10.96 -24.01
CA THR A 363 -0.42 -10.52 -23.35
C THR A 363 0.73 -11.51 -23.59
N LYS A 364 0.46 -12.82 -23.62
CA LYS A 364 1.46 -13.84 -23.99
C LYS A 364 1.94 -13.64 -25.43
N ASP A 365 1.02 -13.42 -26.39
CA ASP A 365 1.38 -13.27 -27.81
C ASP A 365 2.08 -11.94 -28.12
N VAL A 366 1.58 -10.82 -27.59
CA VAL A 366 2.28 -9.53 -27.68
C VAL A 366 3.63 -9.58 -26.97
N GLY A 367 3.74 -10.30 -25.85
CA GLY A 367 4.99 -10.53 -25.14
C GLY A 367 6.04 -11.28 -25.97
N LYS A 368 5.65 -12.38 -26.65
CA LYS A 368 6.54 -13.11 -27.58
C LYS A 368 7.09 -12.19 -28.68
N PHE A 369 6.22 -11.37 -29.28
CA PHE A 369 6.62 -10.39 -30.30
C PHE A 369 7.57 -9.33 -29.70
N PHE A 370 7.20 -8.70 -28.60
CA PHE A 370 7.98 -7.62 -27.98
C PHE A 370 9.39 -8.08 -27.57
N GLN A 371 9.51 -9.28 -26.99
CA GLN A 371 10.81 -9.86 -26.63
C GLN A 371 11.67 -10.22 -27.85
N LYS A 372 11.06 -10.72 -28.94
CA LYS A 372 11.75 -10.95 -30.21
C LYS A 372 12.32 -9.66 -30.79
N GLU A 373 11.52 -8.60 -30.82
CA GLU A 373 11.96 -7.30 -31.36
C GLU A 373 12.99 -6.61 -30.44
N LEU A 374 12.90 -6.75 -29.11
CA LEU A 374 13.96 -6.29 -28.19
C LEU A 374 15.29 -7.02 -28.43
N ALA A 375 15.26 -8.34 -28.66
CA ALA A 375 16.47 -9.10 -28.99
C ALA A 375 17.06 -8.69 -30.36
N GLN A 376 16.22 -8.41 -31.36
CA GLN A 376 16.66 -7.88 -32.65
C GLN A 376 17.26 -6.46 -32.52
N LEU A 377 16.63 -5.59 -31.73
CA LEU A 377 17.12 -4.24 -31.45
C LEU A 377 18.48 -4.27 -30.74
N GLN A 378 18.67 -5.19 -29.80
CA GLN A 378 19.98 -5.46 -29.19
C GLN A 378 21.00 -5.89 -30.24
N SER A 379 20.65 -6.84 -31.11
CA SER A 379 21.55 -7.34 -32.16
C SER A 379 21.99 -6.24 -33.13
N ASN A 380 21.07 -5.34 -33.49
CA ASN A 380 21.34 -4.23 -34.41
C ASN A 380 22.19 -3.10 -33.77
N HIS A 381 22.24 -3.04 -32.44
CA HIS A 381 22.89 -1.96 -31.69
C HIS A 381 23.74 -2.49 -30.51
N SER A 382 24.45 -3.60 -30.73
CA SER A 382 25.20 -4.33 -29.69
C SER A 382 26.31 -3.53 -28.99
N SER A 383 26.76 -2.41 -29.59
CA SER A 383 27.69 -1.45 -28.98
C SER A 383 27.02 -0.46 -28.00
N LYS A 384 25.69 -0.47 -27.90
CA LYS A 384 24.87 0.47 -27.10
C LYS A 384 23.78 -0.20 -26.26
N LEU A 385 23.43 -1.45 -26.54
CA LEU A 385 22.35 -2.19 -25.90
C LEU A 385 22.81 -3.61 -25.55
N SER A 386 22.42 -4.11 -24.38
CA SER A 386 22.72 -5.46 -23.93
C SER A 386 21.62 -6.05 -23.04
N GLN A 387 21.73 -7.35 -22.72
CA GLN A 387 20.93 -8.04 -21.70
C GLN A 387 19.40 -7.96 -21.88
N ALA A 388 18.91 -7.93 -23.13
CA ALA A 388 17.47 -7.98 -23.44
C ALA A 388 16.82 -9.22 -22.79
N ARG A 389 15.79 -8.99 -21.96
CA ARG A 389 15.17 -10.00 -21.09
C ARG A 389 13.70 -9.68 -20.85
N GLY A 390 12.86 -10.70 -20.64
CA GLY A 390 11.43 -10.50 -20.39
C GLY A 390 10.65 -11.76 -20.05
N LEU A 391 9.43 -11.57 -19.52
CA LEU A 391 8.37 -12.56 -19.40
C LEU A 391 7.02 -11.89 -19.64
N GLY A 392 6.24 -12.37 -20.60
CA GLY A 392 5.07 -11.63 -21.11
C GLY A 392 5.48 -10.28 -21.69
N THR A 393 4.73 -9.22 -21.39
CA THR A 393 5.07 -7.83 -21.73
C THR A 393 5.95 -7.14 -20.69
N PHE A 394 6.23 -7.81 -19.56
CA PHE A 394 7.21 -7.37 -18.57
C PHE A 394 8.62 -7.65 -19.12
N ALA A 395 9.30 -6.64 -19.67
CA ALA A 395 10.60 -6.81 -20.33
C ALA A 395 11.48 -5.55 -20.22
N ALA A 396 12.79 -5.76 -20.28
CA ALA A 396 13.81 -4.71 -20.14
C ALA A 396 15.03 -4.96 -21.04
N ILE A 397 15.83 -3.92 -21.23
CA ILE A 397 17.11 -3.92 -21.95
C ILE A 397 18.04 -2.90 -21.27
N ASP A 398 19.34 -3.18 -21.25
CA ASP A 398 20.33 -2.38 -20.53
C ASP A 398 21.13 -1.46 -21.46
N LEU A 399 21.58 -0.32 -20.90
CA LEU A 399 22.52 0.60 -21.54
C LEU A 399 23.85 0.64 -20.78
N PRO A 400 24.96 1.12 -21.38
CA PRO A 400 26.26 1.13 -20.72
C PRO A 400 26.36 2.02 -19.48
N THR A 401 25.56 3.09 -19.37
CA THR A 401 25.60 4.03 -18.23
C THR A 401 24.22 4.61 -17.89
N PRO A 402 24.03 5.12 -16.65
CA PRO A 402 22.79 5.79 -16.24
C PRO A 402 22.44 7.01 -17.11
N GLU A 403 23.44 7.81 -17.52
CA GLU A 403 23.26 9.02 -18.32
C GLU A 403 22.75 8.68 -19.72
N LEU A 404 23.24 7.58 -20.31
CA LEU A 404 22.75 7.07 -21.58
C LEU A 404 21.30 6.56 -21.45
N ARG A 405 20.95 5.89 -20.34
CA ARG A 405 19.57 5.45 -20.05
C ARG A 405 18.63 6.65 -19.93
N ASP A 406 18.98 7.66 -19.13
CA ASP A 406 18.16 8.86 -18.93
C ASP A 406 18.02 9.68 -20.23
N LYS A 407 19.08 9.74 -21.06
CA LYS A 407 19.04 10.35 -22.40
C LYS A 407 18.16 9.57 -23.37
N LEU A 408 18.19 8.23 -23.35
CA LEU A 408 17.29 7.40 -24.16
C LEU A 408 15.83 7.63 -23.77
N VAL A 409 15.51 7.61 -22.47
CA VAL A 409 14.15 7.87 -21.97
C VAL A 409 13.66 9.26 -22.38
N THR A 410 14.51 10.29 -22.25
CA THR A 410 14.19 11.66 -22.67
C THR A 410 13.92 11.75 -24.17
N ASN A 411 14.75 11.10 -24.99
CA ASN A 411 14.57 11.06 -26.44
C ASN A 411 13.30 10.29 -26.84
N ALA A 412 13.04 9.13 -26.22
CA ALA A 412 11.86 8.32 -26.45
C ALA A 412 10.57 9.13 -26.17
N ILE A 413 10.51 9.82 -25.03
CA ILE A 413 9.36 10.66 -24.65
C ILE A 413 9.16 11.77 -25.71
N ASN A 414 10.22 12.47 -26.12
CA ASN A 414 10.13 13.51 -27.15
C ASN A 414 9.74 12.97 -28.55
N LEU A 415 9.93 11.67 -28.81
CA LEU A 415 9.47 10.99 -30.02
C LEU A 415 8.05 10.39 -29.89
N GLY A 416 7.43 10.44 -28.70
CA GLY A 416 6.08 9.94 -28.46
C GLY A 416 5.99 8.58 -27.76
N LEU A 417 7.07 8.07 -27.17
CA LEU A 417 7.12 6.82 -26.41
C LEU A 417 7.44 7.10 -24.93
N HIS A 418 6.46 6.90 -24.04
CA HIS A 418 6.63 7.11 -22.61
C HIS A 418 7.08 5.82 -21.89
N CYS A 419 8.33 5.84 -21.42
CA CYS A 419 8.99 4.80 -20.62
C CYS A 419 9.78 5.42 -19.43
N GLY A 420 10.35 4.61 -18.53
CA GLY A 420 11.10 5.10 -17.34
C GLY A 420 12.50 4.49 -17.16
N GLY A 421 13.12 4.57 -15.96
CA GLY A 421 14.38 3.91 -15.59
C GLY A 421 14.51 3.15 -14.22
N CYS A 422 14.60 1.80 -14.20
CA CYS A 422 14.95 0.98 -13.01
C CYS A 422 16.46 0.74 -12.91
N GLY A 423 16.90 0.24 -11.75
CA GLY A 423 18.31 -0.03 -11.48
C GLY A 423 19.18 1.19 -11.75
N ASP A 424 20.45 0.95 -12.07
CA ASP A 424 21.36 2.00 -12.47
C ASP A 424 21.18 2.35 -13.96
N HIS A 425 20.92 1.35 -14.83
CA HIS A 425 20.98 1.49 -16.29
C HIS A 425 19.85 0.78 -17.08
N SER A 426 18.73 0.45 -16.43
CA SER A 426 17.58 -0.30 -17.00
C SER A 426 16.29 0.57 -17.04
N VAL A 427 15.10 0.06 -17.44
CA VAL A 427 13.98 0.88 -18.00
C VAL A 427 12.62 0.79 -17.24
N GLN A 428 12.35 1.65 -16.23
CA GLN A 428 11.10 1.69 -15.42
C GLN A 428 10.78 3.01 -14.59
N THR A 429 9.60 3.63 -14.35
CA THR A 429 8.14 3.71 -14.85
C THR A 429 7.93 5.31 -14.41
N GLY A 430 7.02 5.84 -13.52
CA GLY A 430 6.77 7.24 -13.05
C GLY A 430 5.35 7.52 -12.42
N GLY A 431 5.14 8.58 -11.59
CA GLY A 431 3.84 8.96 -10.91
C GLY A 431 3.88 10.09 -9.81
N GLY A 432 2.72 10.58 -9.26
CA GLY A 432 2.53 11.64 -8.19
C GLY A 432 1.02 11.97 -7.89
N GLY A 433 0.50 12.76 -6.91
CA GLY A 433 0.93 13.71 -5.82
C GLY A 433 -0.26 14.10 -4.85
N THR A 434 -0.15 15.00 -3.82
CA THR A 434 -1.21 15.21 -2.75
C THR A 434 -1.37 16.58 -2.02
N GLY A 435 -2.59 16.92 -1.51
CA GLY A 435 -2.91 17.89 -0.42
C GLY A 435 -4.41 18.32 -0.36
N ASP A 436 -5.00 19.00 0.63
CA ASP A 436 -4.60 19.40 2.01
C ASP A 436 -5.80 19.98 2.84
N ILE A 437 -5.75 19.99 4.20
CA ILE A 437 -6.45 20.91 5.15
C ILE A 437 -5.71 20.91 6.51
N TRP A 438 -5.51 22.08 7.15
CA TRP A 438 -4.97 22.17 8.52
C TRP A 438 -5.89 22.75 9.61
N ALA A 439 -5.62 22.30 10.84
CA ALA A 439 -6.35 22.64 12.08
C ALA A 439 -5.48 22.57 13.37
N HIS A 440 -4.14 22.50 13.26
CA HIS A 440 -3.22 22.59 14.42
C HIS A 440 -3.02 24.05 14.91
N SER A 441 -3.64 24.99 14.20
CA SER A 441 -3.62 26.44 14.32
C SER A 441 -4.25 27.02 15.60
N HIS A 442 -4.53 26.19 16.60
CA HIS A 442 -5.19 26.58 17.86
C HIS A 442 -4.25 26.52 19.08
N TRP A 443 -2.99 26.13 18.91
CA TRP A 443 -2.05 25.92 20.03
C TRP A 443 -1.03 27.05 20.24
N ASN A 444 -1.14 28.17 19.52
CA ASN A 444 -0.27 29.35 19.66
C ASN A 444 1.23 29.02 19.74
N LEU A 445 1.67 28.04 18.95
CA LEU A 445 3.06 27.58 18.91
C LEU A 445 3.97 28.73 18.45
N PRO A 446 5.17 28.90 19.06
CA PRO A 446 6.10 29.98 18.70
C PRO A 446 6.64 29.86 17.26
N SER A 447 6.56 28.68 16.67
CA SER A 447 6.76 28.40 15.25
C SER A 447 5.73 27.37 14.78
N PRO A 448 5.40 27.31 13.47
CA PRO A 448 4.65 26.17 12.95
C PRO A 448 5.44 24.85 13.16
N PRO A 449 4.75 23.71 13.33
CA PRO A 449 5.39 22.40 13.42
C PRO A 449 6.13 22.03 12.13
N ASP A 450 7.29 21.37 12.25
CA ASP A 450 8.14 21.00 11.10
C ASP A 450 7.43 20.09 10.08
N ILE A 451 6.58 19.19 10.57
CA ILE A 451 5.78 18.25 9.78
C ILE A 451 4.39 18.08 10.41
N VAL A 452 3.34 18.05 9.60
CA VAL A 452 1.98 17.69 10.03
C VAL A 452 1.39 16.63 9.12
N THR A 453 0.89 15.52 9.69
CA THR A 453 0.43 14.34 8.93
C THR A 453 -1.10 14.28 8.84
N PHE A 454 -1.63 13.96 7.66
CA PHE A 454 -3.07 13.91 7.38
C PHE A 454 -3.52 12.55 6.84
N SER A 455 -4.79 12.23 7.07
CA SER A 455 -5.47 11.05 6.48
C SER A 455 -6.99 11.11 6.68
N LYS A 456 -7.48 10.50 7.75
CA LYS A 456 -8.85 9.98 7.89
C LYS A 456 -9.93 11.03 7.60
N LYS A 457 -9.84 12.20 8.22
CA LYS A 457 -10.83 13.29 8.06
C LYS A 457 -10.71 14.06 6.74
N LEU A 458 -9.62 13.88 5.99
CA LEU A 458 -9.41 14.50 4.68
C LEU A 458 -9.73 13.55 3.51
N ILE A 459 -10.18 12.31 3.81
CA ILE A 459 -10.48 11.22 2.86
C ILE A 459 -9.23 10.67 2.12
N THR A 460 -8.26 11.52 1.81
CA THR A 460 -6.91 11.22 1.32
C THR A 460 -5.85 11.38 2.43
N GLY A 461 -4.67 10.79 2.27
CA GLY A 461 -3.57 10.85 3.25
C GLY A 461 -2.26 11.40 2.68
N GLY A 462 -1.41 11.90 3.57
CA GLY A 462 -0.15 12.56 3.25
C GLY A 462 0.39 13.35 4.44
N TYR A 463 1.25 14.33 4.17
CA TYR A 463 1.78 15.25 5.17
C TYR A 463 2.17 16.57 4.51
N PHE A 464 2.22 17.64 5.29
CA PHE A 464 2.87 18.90 4.94
C PHE A 464 4.09 19.11 5.83
N TYR A 465 4.99 19.97 5.38
CA TYR A 465 6.32 20.17 5.95
C TYR A 465 6.76 21.63 5.79
N GLY A 466 7.57 22.14 6.71
CA GLY A 466 8.16 23.48 6.61
C GLY A 466 9.14 23.59 5.43
N GLU A 467 9.34 24.79 4.90
CA GLU A 467 10.19 25.01 3.70
C GLU A 467 11.64 24.54 3.91
N HIS A 468 12.16 24.64 5.14
CA HIS A 468 13.47 24.12 5.54
C HIS A 468 13.59 22.59 5.48
N MET A 469 12.47 21.87 5.58
CA MET A 469 12.39 20.40 5.49
C MET A 469 12.20 19.91 4.05
N ARG A 470 12.21 20.81 3.06
CA ARG A 470 11.90 20.47 1.67
C ARG A 470 13.03 19.69 1.00
N VAL A 471 12.78 18.41 0.76
CA VAL A 471 13.74 17.50 0.12
C VAL A 471 14.00 17.91 -1.34
N LYS A 472 15.27 18.05 -1.70
CA LYS A 472 15.71 18.50 -3.04
C LYS A 472 15.84 17.35 -4.03
N GLU A 473 16.14 16.15 -3.57
CA GLU A 473 16.32 14.98 -4.42
C GLU A 473 14.95 14.40 -4.85
N ALA A 474 14.90 13.85 -6.06
CA ALA A 474 13.74 13.13 -6.55
C ALA A 474 13.63 11.74 -5.88
N TYR A 475 12.42 11.20 -5.77
CA TYR A 475 12.17 9.84 -5.27
C TYR A 475 12.83 9.56 -3.89
N ARG A 476 12.72 10.49 -2.93
CA ARG A 476 12.99 10.22 -1.50
C ARG A 476 11.72 9.72 -0.83
N ILE A 477 10.81 10.62 -0.49
CA ILE A 477 9.50 10.29 0.08
C ILE A 477 8.52 10.07 -1.08
N TYR A 478 8.03 8.84 -1.25
CA TYR A 478 7.33 8.45 -2.48
C TYR A 478 6.44 7.21 -2.31
N ASN A 479 5.38 7.09 -3.12
CA ASN A 479 4.73 5.83 -3.45
C ASN A 479 4.03 5.94 -4.82
N THR A 480 3.61 4.81 -5.41
CA THR A 480 2.94 4.73 -6.72
C THR A 480 1.84 5.76 -6.95
N TRP A 481 0.98 5.94 -5.95
CA TRP A 481 -0.19 6.83 -6.05
C TRP A 481 0.14 8.23 -5.51
N MET A 482 1.09 8.32 -4.58
CA MET A 482 1.21 9.36 -3.55
C MET A 482 -0.08 9.45 -2.70
N GLY A 483 -1.18 9.89 -3.30
CA GLY A 483 -2.55 9.80 -2.77
C GLY A 483 -3.54 9.48 -3.90
N ASP A 484 -4.83 9.78 -3.70
CA ASP A 484 -5.87 9.46 -4.70
C ASP A 484 -6.49 10.75 -5.27
N PRO A 485 -6.25 11.09 -6.56
CA PRO A 485 -6.81 12.29 -7.19
C PRO A 485 -8.34 12.38 -7.13
N ALA A 486 -9.06 11.25 -7.20
CA ALA A 486 -10.52 11.27 -7.09
C ALA A 486 -10.98 11.74 -5.70
N LYS A 487 -10.19 11.44 -4.65
CA LYS A 487 -10.46 11.92 -3.29
C LYS A 487 -10.13 13.41 -3.11
N LEU A 488 -9.32 14.02 -3.99
CA LEU A 488 -9.05 15.47 -3.96
C LEU A 488 -10.29 16.28 -4.37
N PHE A 489 -11.04 15.85 -5.39
CA PHE A 489 -12.31 16.48 -5.76
C PHE A 489 -13.36 16.39 -4.63
N LEU A 490 -13.44 15.23 -3.96
CA LEU A 490 -14.29 15.07 -2.77
C LEU A 490 -13.83 15.98 -1.62
N LEU A 491 -12.51 16.04 -1.37
CA LEU A 491 -11.94 16.92 -0.34
C LEU A 491 -12.23 18.40 -0.63
N GLN A 492 -12.08 18.85 -1.88
CA GLN A 492 -12.47 20.20 -2.29
C GLN A 492 -13.95 20.46 -1.97
N LYS A 493 -14.86 19.54 -2.31
CA LYS A 493 -16.29 19.72 -2.03
C LYS A 493 -16.60 19.71 -0.53
N VAL A 494 -15.88 18.91 0.26
CA VAL A 494 -15.95 18.93 1.73
C VAL A 494 -15.46 20.28 2.28
N ILE A 495 -14.37 20.85 1.77
CA ILE A 495 -13.86 22.18 2.16
C ILE A 495 -14.89 23.27 1.81
N GLU A 496 -15.48 23.23 0.62
CA GLU A 496 -16.54 24.15 0.20
C GLU A 496 -17.75 24.07 1.15
N VAL A 497 -18.21 22.88 1.50
CA VAL A 497 -19.32 22.66 2.45
C VAL A 497 -18.96 23.15 3.86
N ILE A 498 -17.75 22.86 4.36
CA ILE A 498 -17.27 23.34 5.67
C ILE A 498 -17.33 24.87 5.76
N LYS A 499 -16.89 25.56 4.69
CA LYS A 499 -16.92 27.02 4.59
C LYS A 499 -18.35 27.56 4.45
N ARG A 500 -19.10 27.07 3.45
CA ARG A 500 -20.47 27.50 3.12
C ARG A 500 -21.40 27.38 4.32
N ASP A 501 -21.36 26.24 5.01
CA ASP A 501 -22.30 25.94 6.10
C ASP A 501 -21.75 26.36 7.48
N ASN A 502 -20.59 27.03 7.53
CA ASN A 502 -19.87 27.40 8.75
C ASN A 502 -19.76 26.25 9.78
N LEU A 503 -19.36 25.06 9.30
CA LEU A 503 -19.40 23.84 10.11
C LEU A 503 -18.42 23.85 11.29
N LEU A 504 -17.32 24.60 11.19
CA LEU A 504 -16.35 24.72 12.28
C LEU A 504 -16.95 25.46 13.48
N GLU A 505 -17.65 26.58 13.26
CA GLU A 505 -18.29 27.32 14.36
C GLU A 505 -19.43 26.52 14.98
N LYS A 506 -20.29 25.90 14.14
CA LYS A 506 -21.32 24.95 14.60
C LYS A 506 -20.73 23.82 15.45
N THR A 507 -19.57 23.28 15.07
CA THR A 507 -18.87 22.24 15.84
C THR A 507 -18.33 22.77 17.18
N LYS A 508 -17.89 24.04 17.27
CA LYS A 508 -17.51 24.65 18.55
C LYS A 508 -18.73 24.79 19.46
N ASP A 509 -19.86 25.28 18.95
CA ASP A 509 -21.08 25.50 19.75
C ASP A 509 -21.72 24.20 20.23
N VAL A 510 -21.89 23.21 19.34
CA VAL A 510 -22.33 21.86 19.75
C VAL A 510 -21.29 21.23 20.67
N GLY A 511 -20.00 21.54 20.49
CA GLY A 511 -18.93 21.10 21.38
C GLY A 511 -19.04 21.64 22.81
N LYS A 512 -19.34 22.94 23.00
CA LYS A 512 -19.60 23.54 24.32
C LYS A 512 -20.71 22.79 25.06
N PHE A 513 -21.82 22.51 24.35
CA PHE A 513 -22.91 21.69 24.87
C PHE A 513 -22.45 20.26 25.19
N PHE A 514 -21.78 19.58 24.25
CA PHE A 514 -21.34 18.19 24.41
C PHE A 514 -20.40 18.00 25.61
N GLN A 515 -19.43 18.89 25.82
CA GLN A 515 -18.53 18.80 26.97
C GLN A 515 -19.27 19.04 28.30
N LYS A 516 -20.21 20.00 28.34
CA LYS A 516 -21.05 20.25 29.53
C LYS A 516 -21.89 19.03 29.89
N GLU A 517 -22.62 18.46 28.93
CA GLU A 517 -23.47 17.30 29.18
C GLU A 517 -22.66 16.03 29.51
N LEU A 518 -21.45 15.87 28.95
CA LEU A 518 -20.56 14.76 29.32
C LEU A 518 -20.04 14.88 30.76
N ALA A 519 -19.73 16.10 31.22
CA ALA A 519 -19.39 16.37 32.61
C ALA A 519 -20.59 16.14 33.56
N GLN A 520 -21.80 16.52 33.13
CA GLN A 520 -23.02 16.24 33.90
C GLN A 520 -23.32 14.74 33.99
N LEU A 521 -23.17 14.00 32.89
CA LEU A 521 -23.33 12.54 32.86
C LEU A 521 -22.33 11.85 33.81
N GLN A 522 -21.07 12.31 33.83
CA GLN A 522 -20.09 11.84 34.81
C GLN A 522 -20.54 12.14 36.25
N SER A 523 -21.00 13.36 36.54
CA SER A 523 -21.46 13.76 37.88
C SER A 523 -22.60 12.85 38.36
N ASN A 524 -23.60 12.63 37.50
CA ASN A 524 -24.77 11.80 37.78
C ASN A 524 -24.43 10.32 38.03
N HIS A 525 -23.37 9.80 37.38
CA HIS A 525 -22.95 8.39 37.47
C HIS A 525 -21.50 8.25 37.96
N SER A 526 -21.10 9.08 38.94
CA SER A 526 -19.72 9.18 39.42
C SER A 526 -19.14 7.91 40.04
N SER A 527 -19.98 6.93 40.40
CA SER A 527 -19.57 5.58 40.80
C SER A 527 -19.22 4.65 39.62
N LYS A 528 -19.65 4.97 38.40
CA LYS A 528 -19.42 4.20 37.16
C LYS A 528 -18.57 4.93 36.12
N LEU A 529 -18.44 6.25 36.20
CA LEU A 529 -17.81 7.10 35.17
C LEU A 529 -16.79 8.07 35.76
N SER A 530 -15.67 8.28 35.05
CA SER A 530 -14.66 9.28 35.41
C SER A 530 -13.96 9.88 34.18
N GLN A 531 -13.12 10.89 34.39
CA GLN A 531 -12.24 11.49 33.38
C GLN A 531 -12.92 11.96 32.07
N ALA A 532 -14.14 12.49 32.16
CA ALA A 532 -14.83 13.19 31.08
C ALA A 532 -13.94 14.31 30.51
N ARG A 533 -13.53 14.17 29.24
CA ARG A 533 -12.53 15.04 28.61
C ARG A 533 -12.71 15.16 27.11
N GLY A 534 -12.27 16.27 26.53
CA GLY A 534 -12.28 16.43 25.07
C GLY A 534 -12.08 17.87 24.61
N LEU A 535 -12.19 18.06 23.30
CA LEU A 535 -12.22 19.37 22.65
C LEU A 535 -13.29 19.37 21.56
N GLY A 536 -14.20 20.34 21.62
CA GLY A 536 -15.38 20.36 20.76
C GLY A 536 -16.24 19.11 21.00
N THR A 537 -16.69 18.46 19.92
CA THR A 537 -17.41 17.17 19.99
C THR A 537 -16.48 15.94 20.01
N PHE A 538 -15.15 16.13 20.06
CA PHE A 538 -14.17 15.06 20.09
C PHE A 538 -13.83 14.75 21.56
N ALA A 539 -14.49 13.74 22.12
CA ALA A 539 -14.54 13.51 23.57
C ALA A 539 -14.32 12.04 23.97
N ALA A 540 -14.03 11.81 25.25
CA ALA A 540 -13.97 10.50 25.87
C ALA A 540 -14.38 10.55 27.35
N ILE A 541 -14.81 9.41 27.88
CA ILE A 541 -15.15 9.20 29.29
C ILE A 541 -14.73 7.77 29.70
N ASP A 542 -14.24 7.60 30.92
CA ASP A 542 -13.62 6.36 31.40
C ASP A 542 -14.55 5.55 32.31
N LEU A 543 -14.38 4.23 32.28
CA LEU A 543 -15.05 3.24 33.13
C LEU A 543 -14.02 2.45 33.95
N PRO A 544 -14.38 1.86 35.11
CA PRO A 544 -13.42 1.19 35.99
C PRO A 544 -12.64 0.05 35.35
N THR A 545 -13.22 -0.70 34.40
CA THR A 545 -12.58 -1.87 33.76
C THR A 545 -12.89 -1.98 32.26
N PRO A 546 -12.08 -2.71 31.48
CA PRO A 546 -12.34 -3.01 30.07
C PRO A 546 -13.68 -3.70 29.82
N GLU A 547 -14.09 -4.60 30.71
CA GLU A 547 -15.33 -5.38 30.57
C GLU A 547 -16.55 -4.47 30.70
N LEU A 548 -16.53 -3.54 31.66
CA LEU A 548 -17.58 -2.52 31.80
C LEU A 548 -17.60 -1.58 30.60
N ARG A 549 -16.43 -1.19 30.09
CA ARG A 549 -16.30 -0.37 28.89
C ARG A 549 -16.91 -1.06 27.67
N ASP A 550 -16.55 -2.32 27.41
CA ASP A 550 -17.07 -3.10 26.28
C ASP A 550 -18.57 -3.41 26.42
N LYS A 551 -19.05 -3.65 27.65
CA LYS A 551 -20.49 -3.76 27.97
C LYS A 551 -21.24 -2.46 27.65
N LEU A 552 -20.70 -1.30 28.00
CA LEU A 552 -21.34 0.00 27.69
C LEU A 552 -21.43 0.23 26.18
N VAL A 553 -20.36 -0.06 25.43
CA VAL A 553 -20.34 0.05 23.97
C VAL A 553 -21.39 -0.88 23.35
N THR A 554 -21.49 -2.12 23.84
CA THR A 554 -22.47 -3.11 23.37
C THR A 554 -23.91 -2.65 23.65
N ASN A 555 -24.20 -2.21 24.88
CA ASN A 555 -25.51 -1.68 25.26
C ASN A 555 -25.89 -0.45 24.42
N ALA A 556 -24.96 0.48 24.21
CA ALA A 556 -25.18 1.67 23.40
C ALA A 556 -25.52 1.31 21.94
N ILE A 557 -24.77 0.38 21.32
CA ILE A 557 -25.03 -0.09 19.96
C ILE A 557 -26.41 -0.75 19.85
N ASN A 558 -26.78 -1.61 20.81
CA ASN A 558 -28.10 -2.26 20.85
C ASN A 558 -29.26 -1.26 21.01
N LEU A 559 -29.00 -0.10 21.62
CA LEU A 559 -29.95 1.02 21.73
C LEU A 559 -29.90 1.99 20.53
N GLY A 560 -29.12 1.70 19.49
CA GLY A 560 -28.99 2.52 18.28
C GLY A 560 -27.93 3.62 18.33
N LEU A 561 -27.15 3.73 19.42
CA LEU A 561 -26.02 4.65 19.54
C LEU A 561 -24.72 3.95 19.12
N HIS A 562 -24.29 4.21 17.88
CA HIS A 562 -22.98 3.73 17.42
C HIS A 562 -21.83 4.56 18.02
N CYS A 563 -21.16 4.00 19.02
CA CYS A 563 -19.92 4.50 19.61
C CYS A 563 -18.86 3.38 19.68
N GLY A 564 -17.70 3.64 20.29
CA GLY A 564 -16.69 2.59 20.48
C GLY A 564 -15.64 2.93 21.52
N GLY A 565 -14.91 1.91 21.97
CA GLY A 565 -13.85 2.05 22.97
C GLY A 565 -12.54 2.65 22.46
N CYS A 566 -11.70 3.10 23.39
CA CYS A 566 -10.26 3.30 23.18
C CYS A 566 -9.45 3.19 24.48
N GLY A 567 -8.23 2.65 24.39
CA GLY A 567 -7.49 2.23 25.58
C GLY A 567 -8.25 1.13 26.32
N ASP A 568 -7.97 0.98 27.61
CA ASP A 568 -8.61 -0.03 28.45
C ASP A 568 -9.94 0.48 29.03
N HIS A 569 -9.95 1.74 29.47
CA HIS A 569 -11.07 2.31 30.24
C HIS A 569 -12.08 3.13 29.43
N SER A 570 -11.70 3.72 28.29
CA SER A 570 -12.49 4.80 27.70
C SER A 570 -13.51 4.36 26.66
N VAL A 571 -14.68 5.01 26.65
CA VAL A 571 -15.57 5.16 25.48
C VAL A 571 -15.30 6.51 24.83
N ARG A 572 -15.29 6.58 23.49
CA ARG A 572 -14.96 7.79 22.71
C ARG A 572 -16.07 8.23 21.76
N PHE A 573 -16.22 9.56 21.64
CA PHE A 573 -17.20 10.23 20.79
C PHE A 573 -16.46 11.06 19.73
N ARG A 574 -16.77 10.82 18.46
CA ARG A 574 -16.07 11.42 17.30
C ARG A 574 -17.03 11.67 16.12
N PRO A 575 -18.14 12.41 16.32
CA PRO A 575 -19.16 12.58 15.30
C PRO A 575 -18.67 13.42 14.10
N ALA A 576 -19.45 13.40 13.01
CA ALA A 576 -19.20 14.21 11.82
C ALA A 576 -19.42 15.71 12.06
N LEU A 577 -18.87 16.58 11.21
CA LEU A 577 -19.00 18.04 11.34
C LEU A 577 -20.45 18.57 11.15
N ILE A 578 -21.34 17.76 10.57
CA ILE A 578 -22.77 18.08 10.43
C ILE A 578 -23.61 17.72 11.67
N TYR A 579 -22.96 17.25 12.75
CA TYR A 579 -23.62 16.78 13.95
C TYR A 579 -24.13 17.95 14.81
N GLY A 580 -25.44 18.22 14.73
CA GLY A 580 -26.12 19.29 15.47
C GLY A 580 -26.51 18.92 16.91
N LYS A 581 -26.97 19.93 17.67
CA LYS A 581 -27.40 19.81 19.08
C LYS A 581 -28.43 18.70 19.30
N LYS A 582 -29.43 18.56 18.43
CA LYS A 582 -30.45 17.49 18.53
C LYS A 582 -29.87 16.07 18.48
N HIS A 583 -28.77 15.85 17.76
CA HIS A 583 -28.09 14.56 17.78
C HIS A 583 -27.30 14.35 19.08
N ALA A 584 -26.74 15.42 19.66
CA ALA A 584 -26.10 15.37 20.98
C ALA A 584 -27.12 15.01 22.07
N GLU A 585 -28.29 15.64 22.07
CA GLU A 585 -29.42 15.32 22.98
C GLU A 585 -29.78 13.82 22.89
N ILE A 586 -30.04 13.31 21.68
CA ILE A 586 -30.31 11.87 21.44
C ILE A 586 -29.17 10.98 21.95
N THR A 587 -27.91 11.39 21.80
CA THR A 587 -26.77 10.61 22.30
C THR A 587 -26.73 10.54 23.82
N PHE A 588 -26.99 11.63 24.53
CA PHE A 588 -27.05 11.60 25.99
C PHE A 588 -28.26 10.80 26.50
N ASP A 589 -29.41 10.89 25.84
CA ASP A 589 -30.58 10.03 26.14
C ASP A 589 -30.28 8.53 25.98
N LEU A 590 -29.52 8.15 24.94
CA LEU A 590 -29.16 6.75 24.68
C LEU A 590 -28.02 6.28 25.61
N LEU A 591 -27.06 7.14 25.94
CA LEU A 591 -26.03 6.84 26.94
C LEU A 591 -26.64 6.61 28.33
N GLU A 592 -27.55 7.49 28.76
CA GLU A 592 -28.25 7.38 30.04
C GLU A 592 -29.01 6.04 30.16
N LYS A 593 -29.64 5.58 29.06
CA LYS A 593 -30.25 4.24 28.98
C LYS A 593 -29.22 3.12 29.02
N ALA A 594 -28.11 3.24 28.30
CA ALA A 594 -27.05 2.23 28.26
C ALA A 594 -26.32 2.06 29.60
N ILE A 595 -26.12 3.15 30.37
CA ILE A 595 -25.50 3.15 31.70
C ILE A 595 -26.43 2.55 32.77
N LYS A 596 -27.75 2.69 32.59
CA LYS A 596 -28.76 1.98 33.41
C LYS A 596 -28.79 0.46 33.16
N GLN A 597 -28.20 -0.01 32.04
CA GLN A 597 -28.02 -1.43 31.72
C GLN A 597 -26.61 -1.97 32.07
N LEU A 598 -25.73 -1.14 32.66
CA LEU A 598 -24.43 -1.56 33.22
C LEU A 598 -24.60 -2.21 34.59
#